data_AF-A0A957VEZ9-F1
#
_entry.id   AF-A0A957VEZ9-F1
#
_cell.length_a   1.000
_cell.length_b   1.000
_cell.length_c   1.000
_cell.angle_alpha   90.00
_cell.angle_beta   90.00
_cell.angle_gamma   90.00
#
_symmetry.space_group_name_H-M   'P 1'
#
loop_
_entity.id
_entity.type
_entity.pdbx_description
1 polymer ?
#
loop_
_entity_poly.entity_id
_entity_poly.type
_entity_poly.pdbx_seq_one_letter_code
_entity_poly.pdbx_strand_id
1 'polypeptide(L)' 'MIPVFEGTNSEEDTKIALIKAGFREEDITIHVFNTQTSTSYEESCERFVQLLEESHMLVLPG' A
#
# COMPACT_ATOMS: atom_id res chain seq x y z
N MET A 1 -4.77 -0.54 -4.01
CA MET A 1 -3.49 -0.39 -3.31
C MET A 1 -3.71 0.13 -1.89
N ILE A 2 -2.92 -0.39 -0.94
CA ILE A 2 -2.81 0.10 0.43
C ILE A 2 -1.33 0.48 0.66
N PRO A 3 -0.97 1.77 0.76
CA PRO A 3 0.36 2.18 1.19
C PRO A 3 0.49 2.02 2.71
N VAL A 4 1.64 1.52 3.15
CA VAL A 4 1.96 1.25 4.55
C VAL A 4 3.21 2.05 4.90
N PHE A 5 3.03 3.02 5.80
CA PHE A 5 4.11 3.82 6.35
C PHE A 5 4.53 3.25 7.70
N GLU A 6 5.72 3.63 8.16
CA GLU A 6 6.18 3.29 9.51
C GLU A 6 5.14 3.74 10.56
N GLY A 7 4.70 2.80 11.39
CA GLY A 7 3.65 3.03 12.40
C GLY A 7 2.22 2.69 11.97
N THR A 8 1.98 2.35 10.70
CA THR A 8 0.70 1.77 10.27
C THR A 8 0.52 0.39 10.92
N ASN A 9 -0.68 0.11 11.42
CA ASN A 9 -1.02 -1.16 12.08
C ASN A 9 -2.37 -1.74 11.65
N SER A 10 -3.03 -1.10 10.69
CA SER A 10 -4.38 -1.42 10.23
C SER A 10 -4.42 -1.89 8.78
N GLU A 11 -3.26 -2.19 8.17
CA GLU A 11 -3.12 -2.61 6.78
C GLU A 11 -3.82 -3.95 6.50
N GLU A 12 -3.69 -4.91 7.41
CA GLU A 12 -4.35 -6.22 7.28
C GLU A 12 -5.86 -6.12 7.51
N ASP A 13 -6.30 -5.33 8.48
CA ASP A 13 -7.72 -5.07 8.71
C ASP A 13 -8.37 -4.39 7.48
N THR A 14 -7.65 -3.45 6.87
CA THR A 14 -8.05 -2.77 5.64
C THR A 14 -8.14 -3.75 4.48
N LYS A 15 -7.15 -4.63 4.32
CA LYS A 15 -7.18 -5.71 3.29
C LYS A 15 -8.39 -6.62 3.50
N ILE A 16 -8.65 -7.07 4.72
CA ILE A 16 -9.81 -7.91 5.05
C ILE A 16 -11.12 -7.19 4.74
N ALA A 17 -11.23 -5.90 5.05
CA ALA A 17 -12.41 -5.10 4.74
C ALA A 17 -12.66 -5.00 3.22
N LEU A 18 -11.61 -4.82 2.41
CA LEU A 18 -11.72 -4.81 0.95
C LEU A 18 -12.15 -6.18 0.41
N ILE A 19 -11.61 -7.28 0.93
CA ILE A 19 -12.04 -8.63 0.54
C ILE A 19 -13.52 -8.83 0.86
N LYS A 20 -13.98 -8.40 2.05
CA LYS A 20 -15.40 -8.45 2.44
C LYS A 20 -16.29 -7.56 1.58
N ALA A 21 -15.76 -6.47 1.02
CA ALA A 21 -16.46 -5.61 0.09
C ALA A 21 -16.55 -6.19 -1.34
N GLY A 22 -15.91 -7.34 -1.59
CA GLY A 22 -15.98 -8.07 -2.86
C GLY A 22 -14.75 -7.96 -3.75
N PHE A 23 -13.67 -7.33 -3.28
CA PHE A 23 -12.39 -7.32 -4.01
C PHE A 23 -11.71 -8.70 -3.89
N ARG A 24 -11.05 -9.15 -4.96
CA ARG A 24 -10.22 -10.37 -4.91
C ARG A 24 -8.89 -10.04 -4.25
N GLU A 25 -8.38 -10.98 -3.46
CA GLU A 25 -7.13 -10.79 -2.74
C GLU A 25 -5.94 -10.53 -3.67
N GLU A 26 -5.88 -11.23 -4.81
CA GLU A 26 -4.84 -11.05 -5.83
C GLU A 26 -4.79 -9.64 -6.46
N ASP A 27 -5.89 -8.89 -6.40
CA ASP A 27 -6.00 -7.54 -6.95
C ASP A 27 -5.61 -6.45 -5.92
N ILE A 28 -5.30 -6.84 -4.67
CA ILE A 28 -4.97 -5.91 -3.57
C ILE A 28 -3.46 -5.84 -3.37
N THR A 29 -2.84 -4.77 -3.85
CA THR A 29 -1.43 -4.49 -3.61
C THR A 29 -1.22 -3.75 -2.28
N ILE A 30 -0.40 -4.30 -1.39
CA ILE A 30 0.14 -3.60 -0.22
C ILE A 30 1.55 -3.11 -0.54
N HIS A 31 1.82 -1.82 -0.39
CA HIS A 31 3.13 -1.21 -0.63
C HIS A 31 3.71 -0.66 0.67
N VAL A 32 4.80 -1.25 1.16
CA VAL A 32 5.47 -0.83 2.39
C VAL A 32 6.61 0.14 2.08
N PHE A 33 6.57 1.33 2.67
CA PHE A 33 7.63 2.33 2.53
C PHE A 33 8.84 1.97 3.37
N ASN A 34 10.03 1.92 2.75
CA ASN A 34 11.28 1.74 3.47
C ASN A 34 11.95 3.10 3.77
N THR A 35 11.83 3.54 5.01
CA THR A 35 12.33 4.82 5.51
C THR A 35 13.72 4.77 6.16
N GLN A 36 14.44 3.64 6.08
CA GLN A 36 15.71 3.45 6.79
C GLN A 36 16.82 4.43 6.36
N THR A 37 16.83 4.84 5.10
CA THR A 37 17.80 5.78 4.51
C THR A 37 17.10 6.69 3.51
N SER A 38 17.73 7.82 3.15
CA SER A 38 17.19 8.70 2.10
C SER A 38 17.07 7.99 0.76
N THR A 39 18.06 7.18 0.38
CA THR A 39 18.05 6.42 -0.88
C THR A 39 16.92 5.38 -0.89
N SER A 40 16.75 4.62 0.20
CA SER A 40 15.66 3.64 0.28
C SER A 40 14.27 4.29 0.27
N TYR A 41 14.16 5.51 0.79
CA TYR A 41 12.92 6.29 0.75
C TYR A 41 12.60 6.75 -0.67
N GLU A 42 13.58 7.30 -1.38
CA GLU A 42 13.43 7.71 -2.80
C GLU A 42 13.03 6.52 -3.67
N GLU A 43 13.71 5.37 -3.55
CA GLU A 43 13.35 4.14 -4.25
C GLU A 43 11.93 3.66 -3.91
N SER A 44 11.51 3.80 -2.65
CA SER A 44 10.15 3.45 -2.21
C SER A 44 9.10 4.39 -2.81
N CYS A 45 9.42 5.68 -2.96
CA CYS A 45 8.58 6.67 -3.61
C CYS A 45 8.45 6.40 -5.12
N GLU A 46 9.53 6.08 -5.81
CA GLU A 46 9.50 5.74 -7.24
C GLU A 46 8.63 4.51 -7.50
N ARG A 47 8.81 3.45 -6.70
CA ARG A 47 7.97 2.25 -6.78
C ARG A 47 6.50 2.53 -6.46
N PHE A 48 6.24 3.41 -5.49
CA PHE A 48 4.88 3.81 -5.16
C PHE A 48 4.18 4.48 -6.34
N VAL A 49 4.86 5.40 -7.03
CA VAL A 49 4.30 6.09 -8.21
C VAL A 49 3.96 5.09 -9.32
N GLN A 50 4.86 4.16 -9.63
CA GLN A 50 4.62 3.12 -10.64
C GLN A 50 3.39 2.27 -10.31
N LEU A 51 3.32 1.78 -9.07
CA LEU A 51 2.19 0.96 -8.63
C LEU A 51 0.88 1.77 -8.56
N LEU A 52 0.95 3.09 -8.33
CA LEU A 52 -0.20 3.97 -8.30
C LEU A 52 -0.82 4.12 -9.70
N GLU A 53 0.02 4.22 -10.74
CA GLU A 53 -0.43 4.26 -12.14
C GLU A 53 -1.14 2.96 -12.57
N GLU A 54 -0.72 1.82 -12.02
CA GLU A 54 -1.36 0.51 -12.25
C GLU A 54 -2.63 0.30 -11.40
N SER A 55 -2.80 1.11 -10.36
CA SER A 55 -3.88 0.97 -9.38
C SER A 55 -5.11 1.79 -9.74
N HIS A 56 -6.27 1.16 -9.66
CA HIS A 56 -7.57 1.84 -9.87
C HIS A 56 -8.08 2.55 -8.60
N MET A 57 -7.53 2.20 -7.43
CA MET A 57 -7.97 2.70 -6.14
C MET A 57 -6.81 2.71 -5.14
N LEU A 58 -6.69 3.81 -4.40
CA LEU A 58 -5.80 3.98 -3.26
C LEU A 58 -6.63 4.06 -1.97
N VAL A 59 -6.25 3.29 -0.97
CA VAL A 59 -6.89 3.29 0.35
C VAL A 59 -5.82 3.60 1.39
N LEU A 60 -5.98 4.71 2.10
CA LEU A 60 -5.07 5.11 3.19
C LEU A 60 -5.59 4.50 4.51
N PRO A 61 -4.88 3.51 5.07
CA PRO A 61 -5.22 2.95 6.37
C PRO A 61 -5.03 4.03 7.46
N GLY A 62 -5.89 3.97 8.49
CA GLY A 62 -5.88 4.89 9.63
C GLY A 62 -4.91 4.47 10.72
#